data_AF-A0A970V1T9-F1
#
_entry.id   AF-A0A970V1T9-F1
#
_cell.length_a   1.000
_cell.length_b   1.000
_cell.length_c   1.000
_cell.angle_alpha   90.00
_cell.angle_beta   90.00
_cell.angle_gamma   90.00
#
_symmetry.space_group_name_H-M   'P 1'
#
loop_
_entity.id
_entity.type
_entity.pdbx_description
1 polymer ?
#
loop_
_entity_poly.entity_id
_entity_poly.type
_entity_poly.pdbx_seq_one_letter_code
_entity_poly.pdbx_strand_id
1 'polypeptide(L)'
;MERQGRVSKWLAGAAIVWSAMAVTTLLPPAANAGELDQLAWRIFPHPSWPEALEAAKVIFEKYPLGRDTLPDNGTSLGTAAIYGAATYVVGKDLHLKQNKPQEALALCEAYLKFFPNAKGFWPPSVFYLWATTSAASPLPPEEALVRAERLKEFLLDGNKLPPGTDVIRDTVLLYQRAGQKEQARKFLEDLPYLLPEIVEVAAYWKARVEMHMAAGEMDLAKQAAVAGYRLGPITAEAGKDEALQLLLRTLVVTDGRPVITGFLTYLQTGQGENPLAGVPALPMTEAQRQMQEESVGGAWLRAVNAYLLNGQYAEALRAAQMQTLAQGPEAELGVVCIARCFKAKDMCCLRANQYLQWAKTGQGSNPVGRF
;
A
#
# COMPACT_ATOMS: atom_id res chain seq x y z
N MET A 1 6.67 20.74 5.21
CA MET A 1 6.57 19.69 6.23
C MET A 1 5.15 19.43 6.76
N GLU A 2 4.15 20.30 6.52
CA GLU A 2 2.79 20.15 7.10
C GLU A 2 1.76 19.34 6.27
N ARG A 3 2.12 18.79 5.10
CA ARG A 3 1.18 18.06 4.21
C ARG A 3 1.25 16.53 4.31
N GLN A 4 2.40 15.93 4.65
CA GLN A 4 2.49 14.48 4.89
C GLN A 4 1.67 14.02 6.12
N GLY A 5 1.50 14.89 7.13
CA GLY A 5 0.60 14.64 8.26
C GLY A 5 -0.90 14.76 7.96
N ARG A 6 -1.30 15.25 6.78
CA ARG A 6 -2.72 15.36 6.37
C ARG A 6 -3.23 14.11 5.64
N VAL A 7 -2.36 13.42 4.90
CA VAL A 7 -2.72 12.19 4.16
C VAL A 7 -2.87 10.99 5.10
N SER A 8 -2.05 10.87 6.14
CA SER A 8 -2.22 9.83 7.17
C SER A 8 -3.48 10.04 8.02
N LYS A 9 -3.88 11.30 8.25
CA LYS A 9 -5.16 11.64 8.89
C LYS A 9 -6.37 11.32 8.01
N TRP A 10 -6.23 11.46 6.69
CA TRP A 10 -7.28 11.12 5.73
C TRP A 10 -7.45 9.60 5.55
N LEU A 11 -6.36 8.83 5.53
CA LEU A 11 -6.43 7.37 5.47
C LEU A 11 -6.95 6.76 6.78
N ALA A 12 -6.53 7.31 7.93
CA ALA A 12 -7.14 6.97 9.22
C ALA A 12 -8.62 7.37 9.25
N GLY A 13 -8.97 8.58 8.82
CA GLY A 13 -10.35 9.06 8.75
C GLY A 13 -11.23 8.25 7.80
N ALA A 14 -10.71 7.84 6.64
CA ALA A 14 -11.44 7.04 5.65
C ALA A 14 -11.65 5.60 6.12
N ALA A 15 -10.65 4.97 6.75
CA ALA A 15 -10.80 3.64 7.35
C ALA A 15 -11.81 3.64 8.51
N ILE A 16 -11.82 4.73 9.28
CA ILE A 16 -12.75 4.97 10.39
C ILE A 16 -14.19 5.23 9.86
N VAL A 17 -14.35 6.03 8.79
CA VAL A 17 -15.65 6.28 8.15
C VAL A 17 -16.20 5.02 7.45
N TRP A 18 -15.36 4.21 6.81
CA TRP A 18 -15.78 2.92 6.24
C TRP A 18 -16.22 1.94 7.33
N SER A 19 -15.51 1.90 8.46
CA SER A 19 -15.89 1.09 9.62
C SER A 19 -17.24 1.55 10.21
N ALA A 20 -17.51 2.85 10.26
CA ALA A 20 -18.79 3.41 10.72
C ALA A 20 -19.97 3.14 9.76
N MET A 21 -19.76 3.25 8.45
CA MET A 21 -20.78 2.91 7.45
C MET A 21 -21.14 1.42 7.47
N ALA A 22 -20.18 0.57 7.82
CA ALA A 22 -20.39 -0.85 7.90
C ALA A 22 -21.09 -1.26 9.23
N VAL A 23 -20.86 -0.53 10.33
CA VAL A 23 -21.58 -0.70 11.60
C VAL A 23 -23.08 -0.36 11.47
N THR A 24 -23.43 0.64 10.68
CA THR A 24 -24.83 1.11 10.51
C THR A 24 -25.70 0.24 9.59
N THR A 25 -25.10 -0.61 8.76
CA THR A 25 -25.83 -1.42 7.76
C THR A 25 -26.00 -2.89 8.14
N LEU A 26 -25.30 -3.39 9.18
CA LEU A 26 -25.18 -4.82 9.47
C LEU A 26 -25.57 -5.26 10.89
N LEU A 27 -26.01 -4.35 11.77
CA LEU A 27 -26.40 -4.71 13.14
C LEU A 27 -27.92 -4.97 13.25
N PRO A 28 -28.38 -6.21 13.51
CA PRO A 28 -29.74 -6.43 13.98
C PRO A 28 -29.86 -5.97 15.45
N PRO A 29 -31.08 -5.60 15.91
CA PRO A 29 -31.28 -5.01 17.21
C PRO A 29 -31.20 -6.09 18.30
N ALA A 30 -30.01 -6.29 18.88
CA ALA A 30 -29.87 -7.01 20.14
C ALA A 30 -29.92 -6.01 21.30
N ALA A 31 -30.56 -6.39 22.42
CA ALA A 31 -30.87 -5.51 23.56
C ALA A 31 -29.66 -4.83 24.25
N ASN A 32 -28.42 -5.27 23.97
CA ASN A 32 -27.17 -4.67 24.46
C ASN A 32 -26.34 -3.94 23.37
N ALA A 33 -26.84 -3.88 22.12
CA ALA A 33 -26.13 -3.24 21.01
C ALA A 33 -26.17 -1.70 21.07
N GLY A 34 -27.18 -1.11 21.72
CA GLY A 34 -27.39 0.34 21.75
C GLY A 34 -26.28 1.13 22.47
N GLU A 35 -25.74 0.64 23.59
CA GLU A 35 -24.64 1.32 24.30
C GLU A 35 -23.30 1.21 23.56
N LEU A 36 -22.99 0.03 23.00
CA LEU A 36 -21.78 -0.18 22.20
C LEU A 36 -21.82 0.63 20.90
N ASP A 37 -22.98 0.75 20.27
CA ASP A 37 -23.18 1.59 19.10
C ASP A 37 -22.99 3.09 19.46
N GLN A 38 -23.57 3.57 20.57
CA GLN A 38 -23.32 4.94 21.06
C GLN A 38 -21.84 5.24 21.36
N LEU A 39 -21.10 4.27 21.90
CA LEU A 39 -19.65 4.39 22.11
C LEU A 39 -18.87 4.35 20.79
N ALA A 40 -19.31 3.55 19.82
CA ALA A 40 -18.76 3.53 18.46
C ALA A 40 -18.87 4.92 17.81
N TRP A 41 -20.04 5.57 17.91
CA TRP A 41 -20.28 6.94 17.44
C TRP A 41 -19.42 8.00 18.13
N ARG A 42 -18.72 7.69 19.23
CA ARG A 42 -17.73 8.59 19.85
C ARG A 42 -16.31 8.34 19.37
N ILE A 43 -16.02 7.17 18.80
CA ILE A 43 -14.69 6.81 18.29
C ILE A 43 -14.58 7.11 16.79
N PHE A 44 -15.62 6.80 16.01
CA PHE A 44 -15.54 6.83 14.56
C PHE A 44 -15.73 8.23 13.89
N PRO A 45 -16.59 9.13 14.38
CA PRO A 45 -16.75 10.45 13.77
C PRO A 45 -15.84 11.53 14.36
N HIS A 46 -15.16 11.28 15.48
CA HIS A 46 -14.66 12.38 16.32
C HIS A 46 -13.36 13.00 15.79
N PRO A 47 -13.31 14.33 15.57
CA PRO A 47 -12.10 15.02 15.10
C PRO A 47 -11.02 15.19 16.18
N SER A 48 -11.28 14.79 17.44
CA SER A 48 -10.38 15.01 18.58
C SER A 48 -9.87 13.69 19.19
N TRP A 49 -8.54 13.60 19.33
CA TRP A 49 -7.83 12.44 19.89
C TRP A 49 -8.18 12.15 21.37
N PRO A 50 -8.30 13.15 22.27
CA PRO A 50 -8.62 12.88 23.67
C PRO A 50 -9.98 12.21 23.90
N GLU A 51 -11.01 12.62 23.16
CA GLU A 51 -12.37 12.08 23.33
C GLU A 51 -12.50 10.66 22.78
N ALA A 52 -11.87 10.38 21.64
CA ALA A 52 -11.80 9.02 21.09
C ALA A 52 -11.03 8.07 22.03
N LEU A 53 -9.95 8.56 22.67
CA LEU A 53 -9.18 7.79 23.65
C LEU A 53 -9.98 7.46 24.90
N GLU A 54 -10.74 8.43 25.42
CA GLU A 54 -11.60 8.21 26.59
C GLU A 54 -12.71 7.20 26.30
N ALA A 55 -13.39 7.33 25.15
CA ALA A 55 -14.40 6.37 24.72
C ALA A 55 -13.82 4.95 24.55
N ALA A 56 -12.60 4.83 24.01
CA ALA A 56 -11.93 3.55 23.87
C ALA A 56 -11.54 2.91 25.21
N LYS A 57 -11.12 3.70 26.20
CA LYS A 57 -10.84 3.20 27.57
C LYS A 57 -12.10 2.66 28.24
N VAL A 58 -13.22 3.39 28.12
CA VAL A 58 -14.52 2.95 28.68
C VAL A 58 -14.95 1.60 28.10
N ILE A 59 -14.70 1.35 26.81
CA ILE A 59 -14.97 0.04 26.19
C ILE A 59 -14.15 -1.07 26.88
N PHE A 60 -12.85 -0.86 27.10
CA PHE A 60 -12.00 -1.86 27.74
C PHE A 60 -12.29 -2.06 29.23
N GLU A 61 -12.72 -1.03 29.94
CA GLU A 61 -13.15 -1.14 31.35
C GLU A 61 -14.45 -1.95 31.48
N LYS A 62 -15.45 -1.65 30.65
CA LYS A 62 -16.74 -2.35 30.67
C LYS A 62 -16.65 -3.76 30.10
N TYR A 63 -15.84 -3.96 29.07
CA TYR A 63 -15.78 -5.19 28.31
C TYR A 63 -14.32 -5.57 27.97
N PRO A 64 -13.56 -6.10 28.95
CA PRO A 64 -12.14 -6.43 28.75
C PRO A 64 -11.93 -7.57 27.74
N LEU A 65 -10.95 -7.41 26.84
CA LEU A 65 -10.51 -8.47 25.93
C LEU A 65 -9.98 -9.68 26.71
N GLY A 66 -10.44 -10.89 26.40
CA GLY A 66 -9.91 -12.13 26.98
C GLY A 66 -10.58 -12.65 28.25
N ARG A 67 -11.70 -12.05 28.68
CA ARG A 67 -12.68 -12.73 29.56
C ARG A 67 -13.80 -13.33 28.71
N ASP A 68 -14.37 -14.45 29.13
CA ASP A 68 -15.53 -15.14 28.52
C ASP A 68 -16.84 -14.31 28.54
N THR A 69 -16.74 -12.98 28.67
CA THR A 69 -17.84 -12.06 28.95
C THR A 69 -18.44 -11.42 27.71
N LEU A 70 -18.04 -11.84 26.50
CA LEU A 70 -18.79 -11.47 25.30
C LEU A 70 -19.99 -12.41 25.17
N PRO A 71 -21.22 -11.89 25.01
CA PRO A 71 -22.40 -12.75 24.94
C PRO A 71 -22.21 -13.79 23.82
N ASP A 72 -22.37 -15.06 24.18
CA ASP A 72 -22.09 -16.32 23.44
C ASP A 72 -22.82 -16.49 22.09
N ASN A 73 -23.32 -15.42 21.50
CA ASN A 73 -24.09 -15.44 20.27
C ASN A 73 -23.27 -14.81 19.14
N GLY A 74 -22.22 -15.50 18.70
CA GLY A 74 -21.56 -15.29 17.40
C GLY A 74 -21.28 -13.85 16.99
N THR A 75 -20.07 -13.35 17.28
CA THR A 75 -19.32 -12.33 16.50
C THR A 75 -20.13 -11.55 15.46
N SER A 76 -20.83 -10.50 15.88
CA SER A 76 -21.27 -9.48 14.92
C SER A 76 -20.04 -8.75 14.40
N LEU A 77 -19.94 -8.57 13.09
CA LEU A 77 -18.86 -7.80 12.44
C LEU A 77 -18.70 -6.41 13.09
N GLY A 78 -19.82 -5.81 13.55
CA GLY A 78 -19.83 -4.56 14.29
C GLY A 78 -19.07 -4.60 15.62
N THR A 79 -19.19 -5.68 16.41
CA THR A 79 -18.43 -5.83 17.66
C THR A 79 -16.92 -5.87 17.40
N ALA A 80 -16.48 -6.65 16.40
CA ALA A 80 -15.06 -6.71 16.03
C ALA A 80 -14.54 -5.34 15.59
N ALA A 81 -15.33 -4.58 14.82
CA ALA A 81 -14.95 -3.25 14.36
C ALA A 81 -14.76 -2.24 15.50
N ILE A 82 -15.71 -2.21 16.44
CA ILE A 82 -15.68 -1.32 17.60
C ILE A 82 -14.44 -1.60 18.45
N TYR A 83 -14.18 -2.88 18.75
CA TYR A 83 -12.98 -3.28 19.48
C TYR A 83 -11.70 -2.98 18.74
N GLY A 84 -11.69 -3.16 17.42
CA GLY A 84 -10.51 -2.87 16.62
C GLY A 84 -10.19 -1.38 16.57
N ALA A 85 -11.21 -0.52 16.48
CA ALA A 85 -11.02 0.92 16.57
C ALA A 85 -10.52 1.35 17.96
N ALA A 86 -11.10 0.81 19.04
CA ALA A 86 -10.63 1.05 20.40
C ALA A 86 -9.17 0.59 20.60
N THR A 87 -8.85 -0.60 20.09
CA THR A 87 -7.50 -1.18 20.10
C THR A 87 -6.50 -0.28 19.38
N TYR A 88 -6.87 0.23 18.20
CA TYR A 88 -6.01 1.15 17.47
C TYR A 88 -5.76 2.44 18.23
N VAL A 89 -6.81 3.08 18.77
CA VAL A 89 -6.68 4.37 19.48
C VAL A 89 -5.83 4.21 20.74
N VAL A 90 -6.16 3.25 21.60
CA VAL A 90 -5.42 3.01 22.85
C VAL A 90 -4.00 2.55 22.56
N GLY A 91 -3.83 1.58 21.66
CA GLY A 91 -2.51 1.05 21.34
C GLY A 91 -1.60 2.09 20.65
N LYS A 92 -2.15 3.00 19.85
CA LYS A 92 -1.37 4.11 19.28
C LYS A 92 -0.98 5.15 20.34
N ASP A 93 -1.82 5.39 21.35
CA ASP A 93 -1.47 6.23 22.50
C ASP A 93 -0.32 5.61 23.30
N LEU A 94 -0.44 4.31 23.61
CA LEU A 94 0.60 3.52 24.25
C LEU A 94 1.91 3.58 23.46
N HIS A 95 1.86 3.35 22.15
CA HIS A 95 3.04 3.34 21.30
C HIS A 95 3.70 4.72 21.18
N LEU A 96 2.95 5.75 20.77
CA LEU A 96 3.51 7.03 20.33
C LEU A 96 3.63 8.08 21.43
N LYS A 97 2.73 8.09 22.42
CA LYS A 97 2.73 9.09 23.49
C LYS A 97 3.36 8.59 24.77
N GLN A 98 3.02 7.35 25.14
CA GLN A 98 3.50 6.77 26.39
C GLN A 98 4.80 5.97 26.23
N ASN A 99 5.27 5.79 24.99
CA ASN A 99 6.48 5.03 24.66
C ASN A 99 6.47 3.59 25.24
N LYS A 100 5.31 2.94 25.17
CA LYS A 100 5.02 1.57 25.63
C LYS A 100 4.64 0.66 24.46
N PRO A 101 5.58 0.40 23.51
CA PRO A 101 5.30 -0.41 22.32
C PRO A 101 4.93 -1.86 22.66
N GLN A 102 5.46 -2.43 23.76
CA GLN A 102 5.14 -3.79 24.19
C GLN A 102 3.69 -3.93 24.68
N GLU A 103 3.17 -2.94 25.42
CA GLU A 103 1.77 -2.93 25.85
C GLU A 103 0.82 -2.74 24.66
N ALA A 104 1.19 -1.85 23.72
CA ALA A 104 0.45 -1.67 22.48
C ALA A 104 0.39 -2.95 21.63
N LEU A 105 1.51 -3.67 21.57
CA LEU A 105 1.63 -4.94 20.87
C LEU A 105 0.76 -6.03 21.52
N ALA A 106 0.85 -6.19 22.84
CA ALA A 106 0.04 -7.15 23.59
C ALA A 106 -1.46 -6.90 23.40
N LEU A 107 -1.87 -5.63 23.33
CA LEU A 107 -3.26 -5.25 23.04
C LEU A 107 -3.69 -5.70 21.65
N CYS A 108 -2.84 -5.49 20.63
CA CYS A 108 -3.10 -5.95 19.28
C CYS A 108 -3.16 -7.49 19.20
N GLU A 109 -2.25 -8.20 19.86
CA GLU A 109 -2.22 -9.67 19.89
C GLU A 109 -3.46 -10.25 20.60
N ALA A 110 -3.91 -9.62 21.69
CA ALA A 110 -5.13 -9.99 22.38
C ALA A 110 -6.36 -9.84 21.47
N TYR A 111 -6.47 -8.72 20.74
CA TYR A 111 -7.53 -8.51 19.74
C TYR A 111 -7.50 -9.59 18.66
N LEU A 112 -6.32 -9.88 18.10
CA LEU A 112 -6.14 -10.86 17.04
C LEU A 112 -6.42 -12.30 17.48
N LYS A 113 -6.13 -12.63 18.74
CA LYS A 113 -6.47 -13.94 19.33
C LYS A 113 -7.97 -14.08 19.54
N PHE A 114 -8.64 -12.99 19.96
CA PHE A 114 -10.07 -12.99 20.25
C PHE A 114 -10.93 -13.00 18.98
N PHE A 115 -10.45 -12.37 17.90
CA PHE A 115 -11.14 -12.29 16.61
C PHE A 115 -10.32 -12.93 15.47
N PRO A 116 -10.04 -14.25 15.52
CA PRO A 116 -9.15 -14.91 14.56
C PRO A 116 -9.72 -14.97 13.14
N ASN A 117 -11.05 -14.94 13.02
CA ASN A 117 -11.81 -15.05 11.77
C ASN A 117 -12.50 -13.73 11.36
N ALA A 118 -12.07 -12.57 11.88
CA ALA A 118 -12.56 -11.26 11.41
C ALA A 118 -12.05 -10.92 9.99
N LYS A 119 -11.96 -11.96 9.13
CA LYS A 119 -11.38 -11.98 7.80
C LYS A 119 -12.18 -11.20 6.75
N GLY A 120 -13.21 -10.42 7.11
CA GLY A 120 -13.99 -9.63 6.14
C GLY A 120 -14.29 -8.16 6.51
N PHE A 121 -13.95 -7.71 7.72
CA PHE A 121 -14.43 -6.41 8.25
C PHE A 121 -13.36 -5.62 9.00
N TRP A 122 -12.12 -5.77 8.55
CA TRP A 122 -10.93 -5.46 9.31
C TRP A 122 -10.89 -3.96 9.65
N PRO A 123 -10.34 -3.59 10.80
CA PRO A 123 -9.70 -2.31 11.01
C PRO A 123 -8.21 -2.49 10.68
N PRO A 124 -7.79 -2.31 9.41
CA PRO A 124 -6.38 -2.31 8.98
C PRO A 124 -5.46 -1.47 9.86
N SER A 125 -6.03 -0.51 10.58
CA SER A 125 -5.37 0.28 11.60
C SER A 125 -4.77 -0.56 12.72
N VAL A 126 -5.40 -1.66 13.17
CA VAL A 126 -4.84 -2.58 14.18
C VAL A 126 -3.66 -3.36 13.62
N PHE A 127 -3.75 -3.86 12.39
CA PHE A 127 -2.62 -4.54 11.74
C PHE A 127 -1.46 -3.58 11.46
N TYR A 128 -1.76 -2.37 11.03
CA TYR A 128 -0.77 -1.31 10.86
C TYR A 128 -0.09 -0.96 12.19
N LEU A 129 -0.87 -0.81 13.27
CA LEU A 129 -0.33 -0.56 14.60
C LEU A 129 0.51 -1.75 15.08
N TRP A 130 0.04 -2.97 14.86
CA TRP A 130 0.76 -4.19 15.18
C TRP A 130 2.08 -4.28 14.40
N ALA A 131 2.09 -3.96 13.11
CA ALA A 131 3.29 -3.92 12.26
C ALA A 131 4.31 -2.91 12.82
N THR A 132 3.87 -1.66 13.01
CA THR A 132 4.74 -0.55 13.45
C THR A 132 5.26 -0.76 14.88
N THR A 133 4.45 -1.30 15.78
CA THR A 133 4.87 -1.63 17.16
C THR A 133 5.79 -2.86 17.24
N SER A 134 5.57 -3.86 16.38
CA SER A 134 6.46 -5.03 16.25
C SER A 134 7.84 -4.61 15.75
N ALA A 135 7.89 -3.73 14.75
CA ALA A 135 9.12 -3.13 14.25
C ALA A 135 9.81 -2.20 15.27
N ALA A 136 9.10 -1.66 16.26
CA ALA A 136 9.71 -0.81 17.29
C ALA A 136 10.25 -1.59 18.51
N SER A 137 9.81 -2.84 18.71
CA SER A 137 10.17 -3.63 19.89
C SER A 137 11.44 -4.47 19.65
N PRO A 138 12.33 -4.66 20.64
CA PRO A 138 13.38 -5.66 20.58
C PRO A 138 12.74 -7.05 20.71
N LEU A 139 12.80 -7.85 19.64
CA LEU A 139 12.17 -9.16 19.57
C LEU A 139 13.22 -10.26 19.41
N PRO A 140 13.02 -11.42 20.06
CA PRO A 140 13.76 -12.61 19.70
C PRO A 140 13.61 -12.95 18.20
N PRO A 141 14.63 -13.52 17.55
CA PRO A 141 14.59 -13.85 16.12
C PRO A 141 13.39 -14.72 15.71
N GLU A 142 13.01 -15.69 16.53
CA GLU A 142 11.88 -16.58 16.31
C GLU A 142 10.53 -15.85 16.29
N GLU A 143 10.33 -14.91 17.22
CA GLU A 143 9.13 -14.07 17.24
C GLU A 143 9.12 -13.13 16.04
N ALA A 144 10.26 -12.54 15.69
CA ALA A 144 10.37 -11.65 14.53
C ALA A 144 9.96 -12.38 13.23
N LEU A 145 10.36 -13.65 13.06
CA LEU A 145 9.99 -14.46 11.90
C LEU A 145 8.49 -14.74 11.84
N VAL A 146 7.89 -15.21 12.94
CA VAL A 146 6.43 -15.46 13.01
C VAL A 146 5.66 -14.19 12.65
N ARG A 147 6.15 -13.03 13.09
CA ARG A 147 5.51 -11.75 12.80
C ARG A 147 5.70 -11.31 11.34
N ALA A 148 6.86 -11.54 10.76
CA ALA A 148 7.12 -11.27 9.35
C ALA A 148 6.17 -12.05 8.43
N GLU A 149 6.01 -13.36 8.67
CA GLU A 149 5.10 -14.19 7.86
C GLU A 149 3.64 -13.73 8.00
N ARG A 150 3.20 -13.36 9.21
CA ARG A 150 1.83 -12.86 9.40
C ARG A 150 1.59 -11.50 8.73
N LEU A 151 2.58 -10.60 8.70
CA LEU A 151 2.47 -9.35 7.93
C LEU A 151 2.44 -9.60 6.43
N LYS A 152 3.24 -10.54 5.94
CA LYS A 152 3.23 -10.97 4.55
C LYS A 152 1.88 -11.58 4.17
N GLU A 153 1.31 -12.47 4.97
CA GLU A 153 -0.03 -13.01 4.76
C GLU A 153 -1.08 -11.90 4.70
N PHE A 154 -1.01 -10.93 5.63
CA PHE A 154 -1.90 -9.78 5.64
C PHE A 154 -1.77 -8.92 4.38
N LEU A 155 -0.54 -8.70 3.91
CA LEU A 155 -0.26 -7.94 2.69
C LEU A 155 -0.84 -8.62 1.45
N LEU A 156 -0.78 -9.95 1.40
CA LEU A 156 -1.26 -10.76 0.27
C LEU A 156 -2.77 -11.03 0.29
N ASP A 157 -3.43 -10.82 1.43
CA ASP A 157 -4.89 -10.88 1.58
C ASP A 157 -5.54 -9.59 1.01
N GLY A 158 -5.34 -9.37 -0.30
CA GLY A 158 -5.58 -8.14 -1.07
C GLY A 158 -7.02 -7.62 -1.17
N ASN A 159 -7.94 -8.11 -0.33
CA ASN A 159 -9.32 -7.61 -0.24
C ASN A 159 -9.50 -6.49 0.80
N LYS A 160 -8.43 -6.04 1.48
CA LYS A 160 -8.59 -5.32 2.76
C LYS A 160 -8.02 -3.92 2.89
N LEU A 161 -7.01 -3.52 2.11
CA LEU A 161 -6.58 -2.12 1.94
C LEU A 161 -5.39 -2.05 0.96
N PRO A 162 -5.09 -0.87 0.40
CA PRO A 162 -3.84 -0.66 -0.32
C PRO A 162 -2.64 -0.96 0.59
N PRO A 163 -1.62 -1.67 0.09
CA PRO A 163 -0.40 -1.93 0.85
C PRO A 163 0.27 -0.61 1.27
N GLY A 164 0.24 -0.31 2.56
CA GLY A 164 0.90 0.87 3.12
C GLY A 164 2.42 0.72 3.17
N THR A 165 3.14 1.81 2.91
CA THR A 165 4.61 1.93 3.01
C THR A 165 5.21 1.25 4.23
N ASP A 166 4.58 1.42 5.40
CA ASP A 166 5.09 0.91 6.66
C ASP A 166 5.02 -0.63 6.73
N VAL A 167 4.00 -1.27 6.15
CA VAL A 167 3.85 -2.74 6.22
C VAL A 167 4.97 -3.45 5.46
N ILE A 168 5.33 -2.95 4.27
CA ILE A 168 6.44 -3.52 3.48
C ILE A 168 7.76 -3.36 4.21
N ARG A 169 8.06 -2.14 4.67
CA ARG A 169 9.27 -1.82 5.43
C ARG A 169 9.38 -2.69 6.69
N ASP A 170 8.30 -2.79 7.44
CA ASP A 170 8.26 -3.49 8.72
C ASP A 170 8.39 -5.01 8.52
N THR A 171 7.79 -5.57 7.45
CA THR A 171 7.99 -6.98 7.06
C THR A 171 9.46 -7.27 6.76
N VAL A 172 10.11 -6.42 5.96
CA VAL A 172 11.54 -6.55 5.63
C VAL A 172 12.41 -6.45 6.89
N LEU A 173 12.13 -5.48 7.77
CA LEU A 173 12.85 -5.29 9.03
C LEU A 173 12.73 -6.51 9.94
N LEU A 174 11.55 -7.12 10.02
CA LEU A 174 11.31 -8.30 10.84
C LEU A 174 12.06 -9.52 10.31
N TYR A 175 12.07 -9.76 9.00
CA TYR A 175 12.93 -10.79 8.41
C TYR A 175 14.42 -10.55 8.69
N GLN A 176 14.88 -9.31 8.58
CA GLN A 176 16.27 -8.96 8.90
C GLN A 176 16.62 -9.23 10.37
N ARG A 177 15.72 -8.89 11.30
CA ARG A 177 15.87 -9.19 12.74
C ARG A 177 15.88 -10.69 13.04
N ALA A 178 15.10 -11.46 12.28
CA ALA A 178 15.12 -12.91 12.33
C ALA A 178 16.40 -13.53 11.73
N GLY A 179 17.32 -12.73 11.17
CA GLY A 179 18.49 -13.20 10.44
C GLY A 179 18.18 -13.75 9.04
N GLN A 180 16.93 -13.61 8.59
CA GLN A 180 16.40 -14.18 7.35
C GLN A 180 16.53 -13.22 6.16
N LYS A 181 17.76 -12.77 5.87
CA LYS A 181 18.02 -11.80 4.78
C LYS A 181 17.55 -12.28 3.41
N GLU A 182 17.77 -13.56 3.10
CA GLU A 182 17.33 -14.15 1.83
C GLU A 182 15.81 -14.23 1.71
N GLN A 183 15.10 -14.46 2.82
CA GLN A 183 13.63 -14.43 2.80
C GLN A 183 13.11 -12.99 2.63
N ALA A 184 13.76 -12.00 3.25
CA ALA A 184 13.44 -10.59 3.02
C ALA A 184 13.62 -10.21 1.54
N ARG A 185 14.72 -10.68 0.93
CA ARG A 185 15.01 -10.48 -0.49
C ARG A 185 13.95 -11.14 -1.38
N LYS A 186 13.73 -12.44 -1.17
CA LYS A 186 12.73 -13.21 -1.90
C LYS A 186 11.34 -12.59 -1.80
N PHE A 187 10.94 -12.15 -0.61
CA PHE A 187 9.68 -11.44 -0.39
C PHE A 187 9.57 -10.19 -1.29
N LEU A 188 10.57 -9.31 -1.31
CA LEU A 188 10.56 -8.11 -2.15
C LEU A 188 10.61 -8.43 -3.66
N GLU A 189 11.33 -9.46 -4.06
CA GLU A 189 11.45 -9.88 -5.46
C GLU A 189 10.16 -10.55 -5.97
N ASP A 190 9.48 -11.34 -5.14
CA ASP A 190 8.25 -12.06 -5.52
C ASP A 190 6.98 -11.20 -5.39
N LEU A 191 7.01 -10.15 -4.53
CA LEU A 191 5.83 -9.32 -4.24
C LEU A 191 5.09 -8.76 -5.47
N PRO A 192 5.72 -8.22 -6.53
CA PRO A 192 4.99 -7.70 -7.69
C PRO A 192 4.36 -8.78 -8.56
N TYR A 193 4.72 -10.04 -8.36
CA TYR A 193 4.10 -11.19 -9.02
C TYR A 193 2.97 -11.79 -8.18
N LEU A 194 3.04 -11.66 -6.86
CA LEU A 194 1.96 -12.05 -5.94
C LEU A 194 0.88 -10.96 -5.80
N LEU A 195 1.26 -9.69 -5.95
CA LEU A 195 0.42 -8.53 -5.74
C LEU A 195 0.77 -7.44 -6.79
N PRO A 196 0.29 -7.56 -8.04
CA PRO A 196 0.69 -6.67 -9.14
C PRO A 196 0.47 -5.18 -8.87
N GLU A 197 -0.52 -4.80 -8.07
CA GLU A 197 -0.78 -3.42 -7.64
C GLU A 197 0.37 -2.78 -6.84
N ILE A 198 1.31 -3.57 -6.30
CA ILE A 198 2.46 -3.05 -5.56
C ILE A 198 3.38 -2.17 -6.42
N VAL A 199 3.36 -2.34 -7.75
CA VAL A 199 4.20 -1.55 -8.67
C VAL A 199 3.86 -0.06 -8.65
N GLU A 200 2.69 0.30 -8.11
CA GLU A 200 2.23 1.69 -7.93
C GLU A 200 2.72 2.30 -6.61
N VAL A 201 3.28 1.50 -5.71
CA VAL A 201 3.68 1.93 -4.37
C VAL A 201 5.15 2.37 -4.36
N ALA A 202 5.40 3.66 -4.23
CA ALA A 202 6.77 4.22 -4.20
C ALA A 202 7.66 3.59 -3.10
N ALA A 203 7.08 3.27 -1.95
CA ALA A 203 7.79 2.65 -0.84
C ALA A 203 8.30 1.24 -1.14
N TYR A 204 7.58 0.47 -1.96
CA TYR A 204 8.05 -0.83 -2.42
C TYR A 204 9.37 -0.68 -3.19
N TRP A 205 9.38 0.24 -4.17
CA TRP A 205 10.57 0.52 -4.97
C TRP A 205 11.72 1.03 -4.12
N LYS A 206 11.44 1.89 -3.14
CA LYS A 206 12.45 2.36 -2.19
C LYS A 206 13.08 1.19 -1.42
N ALA A 207 12.27 0.29 -0.85
CA ALA A 207 12.77 -0.87 -0.12
C ALA A 207 13.64 -1.77 -1.02
N ARG A 208 13.24 -1.99 -2.27
CA ARG A 208 14.00 -2.79 -3.24
C ARG A 208 15.32 -2.14 -3.65
N VAL A 209 15.33 -0.82 -3.87
CA VAL A 209 16.56 -0.06 -4.15
C VAL A 209 17.51 -0.11 -2.96
N GLU A 210 17.04 0.17 -1.75
CA GLU A 210 17.86 0.14 -0.53
C GLU A 210 18.45 -1.26 -0.27
N MET A 211 17.67 -2.32 -0.52
CA MET A 211 18.13 -3.70 -0.44
C MET A 211 19.30 -3.98 -1.40
N HIS A 212 19.16 -3.66 -2.69
CA HIS A 212 20.23 -3.90 -3.68
C HIS A 212 21.45 -3.01 -3.42
N MET A 213 21.26 -1.75 -3.01
CA MET A 213 22.37 -0.88 -2.63
C MET A 213 23.14 -1.42 -1.41
N ALA A 214 22.44 -1.91 -0.39
CA ALA A 214 23.07 -2.52 0.78
C ALA A 214 23.82 -3.81 0.45
N ALA A 215 23.40 -4.53 -0.59
CA ALA A 215 24.07 -5.72 -1.12
C ALA A 215 25.24 -5.39 -2.09
N GLY A 216 25.46 -4.12 -2.43
CA GLY A 216 26.47 -3.71 -3.41
C GLY A 216 26.06 -3.95 -4.87
N GLU A 217 24.81 -4.32 -5.13
CA GLU A 217 24.27 -4.69 -6.44
C GLU A 217 23.76 -3.44 -7.19
N MET A 218 24.67 -2.53 -7.53
CA MET A 218 24.33 -1.19 -8.06
C MET A 218 23.52 -1.23 -9.37
N ASP A 219 23.76 -2.20 -10.24
CA ASP A 219 22.98 -2.37 -11.48
C ASP A 219 21.53 -2.76 -11.19
N LEU A 220 21.30 -3.64 -10.21
CA LEU A 220 19.95 -4.03 -9.79
C LEU A 220 19.24 -2.90 -9.05
N ALA A 221 19.97 -2.12 -8.26
CA ALA A 221 19.44 -0.90 -7.64
C ALA A 221 18.97 0.10 -8.71
N LYS A 222 19.77 0.32 -9.76
CA LYS A 222 19.39 1.16 -10.91
C LYS A 222 18.16 0.62 -11.64
N GLN A 223 18.13 -0.68 -11.95
CA GLN A 223 16.99 -1.31 -12.61
C GLN A 223 15.70 -1.15 -11.78
N ALA A 224 15.76 -1.37 -10.46
CA ALA A 224 14.62 -1.19 -9.57
C ALA A 224 14.15 0.27 -9.51
N ALA A 225 15.08 1.24 -9.46
CA ALA A 225 14.73 2.66 -9.43
C ALA A 225 14.09 3.13 -10.75
N VAL A 226 14.60 2.64 -11.89
CA VAL A 226 14.04 2.89 -13.22
C VAL A 226 12.64 2.28 -13.33
N ALA A 227 12.47 1.03 -12.92
CA ALA A 227 11.17 0.38 -12.89
C ALA A 227 10.17 1.14 -12.00
N GLY A 228 10.60 1.61 -10.82
CA GLY A 228 9.77 2.39 -9.91
C GLY A 228 9.27 3.71 -10.50
N TYR A 229 10.15 4.47 -11.16
CA TYR A 229 9.73 5.67 -11.87
C TYR A 229 8.79 5.34 -13.04
N ARG A 230 9.12 4.31 -13.81
CA ARG A 230 8.38 3.89 -15.01
C ARG A 230 6.95 3.43 -14.68
N LEU A 231 6.78 2.65 -13.62
CA LEU A 231 5.53 1.96 -13.27
C LEU A 231 4.68 2.71 -12.23
N GLY A 232 5.30 3.58 -11.45
CA GLY A 232 4.61 4.41 -10.46
C GLY A 232 3.57 5.36 -11.07
N PRO A 233 2.68 5.93 -10.26
CA PRO A 233 1.61 6.82 -10.72
C PRO A 233 2.15 8.08 -11.41
N ILE A 234 1.29 8.71 -12.21
CA ILE A 234 1.57 10.05 -12.75
C ILE A 234 1.33 11.06 -11.63
N THR A 235 2.34 11.87 -11.31
CA THR A 235 2.23 12.94 -10.33
C THR A 235 2.15 14.29 -11.04
N ALA A 236 1.22 15.15 -10.60
CA ALA A 236 1.01 16.46 -11.22
C ALA A 236 2.14 17.45 -10.91
N GLU A 237 2.85 17.26 -9.80
CA GLU A 237 3.95 18.10 -9.36
C GLU A 237 5.24 17.27 -9.30
N ALA A 238 6.17 17.51 -10.23
CA ALA A 238 7.44 16.76 -10.29
C ALA A 238 8.25 16.83 -8.98
N GLY A 239 8.15 17.93 -8.23
CA GLY A 239 8.78 18.08 -6.91
C GLY A 239 8.19 17.18 -5.81
N LYS A 240 7.05 16.55 -6.07
CA LYS A 240 6.37 15.58 -5.18
C LYS A 240 6.44 14.15 -5.73
N ASP A 241 7.14 13.93 -6.84
CA ASP A 241 7.31 12.60 -7.40
C ASP A 241 8.40 11.83 -6.63
N GLU A 242 7.97 11.06 -5.63
CA GLU A 242 8.88 10.25 -4.81
C GLU A 242 9.67 9.24 -5.63
N ALA A 243 9.08 8.70 -6.71
CA ALA A 243 9.74 7.75 -7.59
C ALA A 243 10.83 8.43 -8.44
N LEU A 244 10.58 9.64 -8.95
CA LEU A 244 11.60 10.45 -9.62
C LEU A 244 12.73 10.81 -8.65
N GLN A 245 12.42 11.23 -7.43
CA GLN A 245 13.43 11.55 -6.43
C GLN A 245 14.29 10.34 -6.07
N LEU A 246 13.69 9.16 -5.93
CA LEU A 246 14.39 7.90 -5.71
C LEU A 246 15.33 7.61 -6.89
N LEU A 247 14.82 7.67 -8.13
CA LEU A 247 15.62 7.47 -9.34
C LEU A 247 16.81 8.42 -9.41
N LEU A 248 16.60 9.73 -9.20
CA LEU A 248 17.68 10.71 -9.24
C LEU A 248 18.76 10.43 -8.18
N ARG A 249 18.38 10.04 -6.96
CA ARG A 249 19.32 9.66 -5.91
C ARG A 249 20.12 8.41 -6.27
N THR A 250 19.48 7.42 -6.87
CA THR A 250 20.17 6.21 -7.36
C THR A 250 21.16 6.57 -8.46
N LEU A 251 20.75 7.38 -9.45
CA LEU A 251 21.60 7.81 -10.55
C LEU A 251 22.82 8.63 -10.11
N VAL A 252 22.73 9.38 -9.00
CA VAL A 252 23.89 10.08 -8.42
C VAL A 252 25.00 9.09 -8.06
N VAL A 253 24.64 7.89 -7.61
CA VAL A 253 25.59 6.86 -7.16
C VAL A 253 26.01 5.94 -8.32
N THR A 254 25.13 5.69 -9.30
CA THR A 254 25.38 4.70 -10.37
C THR A 254 25.94 5.28 -11.66
N ASP A 255 25.61 6.53 -12.03
CA ASP A 255 25.90 7.08 -13.36
C ASP A 255 26.49 8.51 -13.33
N GLY A 256 26.11 9.30 -12.33
CA GLY A 256 26.56 10.68 -12.16
C GLY A 256 25.77 11.73 -12.94
N ARG A 257 26.28 12.97 -12.90
CA ARG A 257 25.58 14.19 -13.35
C ARG A 257 25.21 14.24 -14.84
N PRO A 258 26.00 13.72 -15.80
CA PRO A 258 25.64 13.79 -17.22
C PRO A 258 24.34 13.05 -17.55
N VAL A 259 24.17 11.81 -17.07
CA VAL A 259 22.96 11.01 -17.28
C VAL A 259 21.74 11.68 -16.66
N ILE A 260 21.88 12.21 -15.45
CA ILE A 260 20.81 12.96 -14.78
C ILE A 260 20.37 14.18 -15.62
N THR A 261 21.33 14.94 -16.13
CA THR A 261 21.05 16.15 -16.91
C THR A 261 20.38 15.81 -18.24
N GLY A 262 20.86 14.77 -18.93
CA GLY A 262 20.23 14.27 -20.15
C GLY A 262 18.80 13.79 -19.90
N PHE A 263 18.58 13.03 -18.81
CA PHE A 263 17.26 12.53 -18.46
C PHE A 263 16.28 13.65 -18.10
N LEU A 264 16.68 14.62 -17.29
CA LEU A 264 15.84 15.78 -16.97
C LEU A 264 15.49 16.62 -18.21
N THR A 265 16.44 16.76 -19.15
CA THR A 265 16.20 17.43 -20.43
C THR A 265 15.19 16.66 -21.29
N TYR A 266 15.31 15.33 -21.33
CA TYR A 266 14.35 14.46 -22.01
C TYR A 266 12.95 14.55 -21.38
N LEU A 267 12.84 14.58 -20.05
CA LEU A 267 11.55 14.74 -19.37
C LEU A 267 10.86 16.08 -19.69
N GLN A 268 11.65 17.15 -19.86
CA GLN A 268 11.12 18.48 -20.15
C GLN A 268 10.69 18.64 -21.61
N THR A 269 11.47 18.09 -22.55
CA THR A 269 11.29 18.36 -23.99
C THR A 269 10.60 17.22 -24.72
N GLY A 270 10.70 15.98 -24.21
CA GLY A 270 10.31 14.77 -24.94
C GLY A 270 11.17 14.50 -26.18
N GLN A 271 12.27 15.23 -26.35
CA GLN A 271 13.15 15.16 -27.51
C GLN A 271 14.52 14.59 -27.11
N GLY A 272 15.20 13.99 -28.10
CA GLY A 272 16.49 13.35 -27.92
C GLY A 272 16.40 11.90 -27.44
N GLU A 273 17.55 11.27 -27.26
CA GLU A 273 17.65 9.92 -26.75
C GLU A 273 17.38 9.91 -25.24
N ASN A 274 16.45 9.07 -24.78
CA ASN A 274 16.28 8.82 -23.36
C ASN A 274 17.46 7.98 -22.84
N PRO A 275 18.32 8.52 -21.96
CA PRO A 275 19.52 7.80 -21.51
C PRO A 275 19.20 6.56 -20.65
N LEU A 276 17.94 6.36 -20.27
CA LEU A 276 17.46 5.21 -19.50
C LEU A 276 16.67 4.20 -20.33
N ALA A 277 16.53 4.41 -21.65
CA ALA A 277 15.76 3.52 -22.52
C ALA A 277 16.34 2.10 -22.58
N GLY A 278 17.67 1.97 -22.51
CA GLY A 278 18.37 0.69 -22.54
C GLY A 278 18.37 -0.08 -21.21
N VAL A 279 17.77 0.47 -20.14
CA VAL A 279 17.68 -0.25 -18.86
C VAL A 279 16.61 -1.32 -18.97
N PRO A 280 16.99 -2.61 -18.83
CA PRO A 280 16.06 -3.72 -19.04
C PRO A 280 14.93 -3.72 -18.02
N ALA A 281 13.82 -4.38 -18.38
CA ALA A 281 12.81 -4.76 -17.40
C ALA A 281 13.40 -5.71 -16.36
N LEU A 282 12.71 -5.83 -15.22
CA LEU A 282 13.13 -6.76 -14.18
C LEU A 282 13.10 -8.19 -14.72
N PRO A 283 14.12 -9.02 -14.44
CA PRO A 283 14.09 -10.41 -14.82
C PRO A 283 12.94 -11.13 -14.09
N MET A 284 12.25 -12.01 -14.82
CA MET A 284 11.17 -12.83 -14.30
C MET A 284 11.51 -14.30 -14.50
N THR A 285 11.48 -15.05 -13.41
CA THR A 285 11.64 -16.52 -13.45
C THR A 285 10.34 -17.21 -13.86
N GLU A 286 10.41 -18.48 -14.26
CA GLU A 286 9.20 -19.26 -14.58
C GLU A 286 8.24 -19.36 -13.39
N ALA A 287 8.79 -19.54 -12.18
CA ALA A 287 7.98 -19.57 -10.95
C ALA A 287 7.24 -18.24 -10.71
N GLN A 288 7.91 -17.12 -10.94
CA GLN A 288 7.28 -15.80 -10.84
C GLN A 288 6.23 -15.55 -11.93
N ARG A 289 6.43 -16.10 -13.13
CA ARG A 289 5.39 -16.07 -14.18
C ARG A 289 4.13 -16.81 -13.72
N GLN A 290 4.28 -18.03 -13.21
CA GLN A 290 3.16 -18.82 -12.69
C GLN A 290 2.45 -18.10 -11.52
N MET A 291 3.20 -17.53 -10.58
CA MET A 291 2.64 -16.70 -9.49
C MET A 291 1.83 -15.52 -10.03
N GLN A 292 2.32 -14.86 -11.08
CA GLN A 292 1.64 -13.72 -11.70
C GLN A 292 0.35 -14.14 -12.40
N GLU A 293 0.34 -15.27 -13.10
CA GLU A 293 -0.86 -15.80 -13.75
C GLU A 293 -1.96 -16.10 -12.72
N GLU A 294 -1.59 -16.71 -11.58
CA GLU A 294 -2.51 -16.99 -10.47
C GLU A 294 -3.02 -15.70 -9.81
N SER A 295 -2.13 -14.72 -9.55
CA SER A 295 -2.49 -13.49 -8.82
C SER A 295 -3.35 -12.53 -9.62
N VAL A 296 -3.19 -12.51 -10.94
CA VAL A 296 -4.02 -11.72 -11.86
C VAL A 296 -5.46 -12.18 -11.79
N GLY A 297 -5.73 -13.51 -11.78
CA GLY A 297 -7.04 -14.08 -11.48
C GLY A 297 -8.22 -13.53 -12.29
N GLY A 298 -7.96 -12.97 -13.49
CA GLY A 298 -8.96 -12.29 -14.33
C GLY A 298 -9.27 -10.83 -13.95
N ALA A 299 -8.66 -10.28 -12.89
CA ALA A 299 -8.81 -8.87 -12.51
C ALA A 299 -8.05 -7.96 -13.48
N TRP A 300 -8.77 -7.12 -14.24
CA TRP A 300 -8.20 -6.34 -15.32
C TRP A 300 -7.07 -5.39 -14.87
N LEU A 301 -7.19 -4.76 -13.70
CA LEU A 301 -6.18 -3.82 -13.22
C LEU A 301 -4.88 -4.53 -12.88
N ARG A 302 -4.98 -5.73 -12.28
CA ARG A 302 -3.83 -6.59 -12.04
C ARG A 302 -3.19 -7.04 -13.34
N ALA A 303 -3.99 -7.37 -14.36
CA ALA A 303 -3.49 -7.69 -15.69
C ALA A 303 -2.72 -6.52 -16.31
N VAL A 304 -3.24 -5.28 -16.24
CA VAL A 304 -2.54 -4.08 -16.71
C VAL A 304 -1.20 -3.92 -15.99
N ASN A 305 -1.18 -4.01 -14.66
CA ASN A 305 0.05 -3.88 -13.87
C ASN A 305 1.07 -4.99 -14.19
N ALA A 306 0.62 -6.22 -14.40
CA ALA A 306 1.44 -7.33 -14.84
C ALA A 306 2.06 -7.09 -16.23
N TYR A 307 1.25 -6.67 -17.22
CA TYR A 307 1.75 -6.32 -18.55
C TYR A 307 2.79 -5.19 -18.50
N LEU A 308 2.53 -4.15 -17.71
CA LEU A 308 3.49 -3.05 -17.54
C LEU A 308 4.81 -3.51 -16.90
N LEU A 309 4.74 -4.34 -15.85
CA LEU A 309 5.91 -4.91 -15.20
C LEU A 309 6.79 -5.70 -16.17
N ASN A 310 6.16 -6.43 -17.09
CA ASN A 310 6.83 -7.28 -18.08
C ASN A 310 7.27 -6.51 -19.34
N GLY A 311 7.07 -5.19 -19.41
CA GLY A 311 7.38 -4.37 -20.59
C GLY A 311 6.42 -4.58 -21.79
N GLN A 312 5.29 -5.24 -21.57
CA GLN A 312 4.25 -5.53 -22.57
C GLN A 312 3.28 -4.34 -22.69
N TYR A 313 3.81 -3.19 -23.10
CA TYR A 313 3.07 -1.92 -23.06
C TYR A 313 1.84 -1.89 -23.98
N ALA A 314 1.88 -2.61 -25.11
CA ALA A 314 0.77 -2.67 -26.06
C ALA A 314 -0.40 -3.52 -25.52
N GLU A 315 -0.08 -4.62 -24.83
CA GLU A 315 -1.04 -5.46 -24.12
C GLU A 315 -1.69 -4.69 -22.96
N ALA A 316 -0.87 -3.98 -22.17
CA ALA A 316 -1.35 -3.11 -21.10
C ALA A 316 -2.31 -2.04 -21.62
N LEU A 317 -1.95 -1.37 -22.73
CA LEU A 317 -2.81 -0.37 -23.36
C LEU A 317 -4.15 -0.98 -23.79
N ARG A 318 -4.13 -2.12 -24.51
CA ARG A 318 -5.36 -2.78 -24.97
C ARG A 318 -6.27 -3.16 -23.81
N ALA A 319 -5.71 -3.72 -22.74
CA ALA A 319 -6.47 -4.07 -21.54
C ALA A 319 -7.11 -2.84 -20.88
N ALA A 320 -6.37 -1.72 -20.76
CA ALA A 320 -6.89 -0.48 -20.21
C ALA A 320 -7.97 0.17 -21.11
N GLN A 321 -7.81 0.09 -22.43
CA GLN A 321 -8.80 0.60 -23.40
C GLN A 321 -10.15 -0.11 -23.28
N MET A 322 -10.16 -1.43 -23.11
CA MET A 322 -11.42 -2.17 -22.95
C MET A 322 -12.25 -1.64 -21.76
N GLN A 323 -11.59 -1.18 -20.70
CA GLN A 323 -12.25 -0.65 -19.51
C GLN A 323 -12.82 0.75 -19.70
N THR A 324 -12.28 1.53 -20.64
CA THR A 324 -12.87 2.83 -20.98
C THR A 324 -14.26 2.72 -21.63
N LEU A 325 -14.65 1.51 -22.07
CA LEU A 325 -16.00 1.21 -22.56
C LEU A 325 -17.01 0.91 -21.44
N ALA A 326 -16.55 0.72 -20.20
CA ALA A 326 -17.40 0.54 -19.03
C ALA A 326 -18.09 1.86 -18.61
N GLN A 327 -18.91 1.81 -17.56
CA GLN A 327 -19.52 3.01 -16.97
C GLN A 327 -18.99 3.26 -15.56
N GLY A 328 -18.99 4.51 -15.13
CA GLY A 328 -18.63 4.89 -13.77
C GLY A 328 -17.12 4.82 -13.47
N PRO A 329 -16.73 4.51 -12.22
CA PRO A 329 -15.33 4.60 -11.77
C PRO A 329 -14.33 3.74 -12.56
N GLU A 330 -14.77 2.64 -13.15
CA GLU A 330 -13.90 1.76 -13.95
C GLU A 330 -13.46 2.43 -15.26
N ALA A 331 -14.33 3.22 -15.88
CA ALA A 331 -13.98 3.97 -17.09
C ALA A 331 -12.94 5.06 -16.79
N GLU A 332 -13.11 5.78 -15.69
CA GLU A 332 -12.15 6.78 -15.22
C GLU A 332 -10.79 6.15 -14.89
N LEU A 333 -10.80 4.99 -14.23
CA LEU A 333 -9.58 4.25 -13.95
C LEU A 333 -8.90 3.75 -15.23
N GLY A 334 -9.68 3.30 -16.23
CA GLY A 334 -9.18 2.94 -17.55
C GLY A 334 -8.43 4.09 -18.24
N VAL A 335 -8.97 5.32 -18.17
CA VAL A 335 -8.31 6.53 -18.68
C VAL A 335 -6.97 6.77 -17.96
N VAL A 336 -6.93 6.65 -16.64
CA VAL A 336 -5.67 6.79 -15.86
C VAL A 336 -4.66 5.71 -16.25
N CYS A 337 -5.10 4.46 -16.43
CA CYS A 337 -4.25 3.35 -16.84
C CYS A 337 -3.66 3.54 -18.25
N ILE A 338 -4.42 4.09 -19.21
CA ILE A 338 -3.89 4.44 -20.54
C ILE A 338 -2.77 5.49 -20.43
N ALA A 339 -2.97 6.53 -19.62
CA ALA A 339 -1.94 7.53 -19.39
C ALA A 339 -0.68 6.90 -18.76
N ARG A 340 -0.84 5.97 -17.82
CA ARG A 340 0.28 5.20 -17.24
C ARG A 340 1.01 4.36 -18.29
N CYS A 341 0.32 3.78 -19.28
CA CYS A 341 0.96 3.06 -20.38
C CYS A 341 1.88 3.96 -21.20
N PHE A 342 1.46 5.20 -21.51
CA PHE A 342 2.33 6.18 -22.17
C PHE A 342 3.55 6.53 -21.31
N LYS A 343 3.33 6.84 -20.03
CA LYS A 343 4.43 7.12 -19.10
C LYS A 343 5.42 5.95 -19.03
N ALA A 344 4.92 4.72 -18.95
CA ALA A 344 5.77 3.54 -18.85
C ALA A 344 6.59 3.30 -20.13
N LYS A 345 5.97 3.45 -21.30
CA LYS A 345 6.65 3.30 -22.60
C LYS A 345 7.69 4.38 -22.84
N ASP A 346 7.35 5.64 -22.57
CA ASP A 346 8.22 6.78 -22.87
C ASP A 346 9.23 7.05 -21.76
N MET A 347 8.94 6.63 -20.52
CA MET A 347 9.52 7.20 -19.31
C MET A 347 9.42 8.73 -19.27
N CYS A 348 8.32 9.27 -19.77
CA CYS A 348 8.03 10.70 -19.80
C CYS A 348 6.52 10.93 -19.71
N CYS A 349 6.10 11.99 -19.02
CA CYS A 349 4.68 12.28 -18.79
C CYS A 349 4.04 13.11 -19.92
N LEU A 350 4.76 13.53 -20.96
CA LEU A 350 4.23 14.44 -21.99
C LEU A 350 3.04 13.83 -22.76
N ARG A 351 3.20 12.64 -23.36
CA ARG A 351 2.09 11.96 -24.06
C ARG A 351 0.98 11.53 -23.10
N ALA A 352 1.34 11.14 -21.88
CA ALA A 352 0.37 10.82 -20.84
C ALA A 352 -0.51 12.02 -20.48
N ASN A 353 0.08 13.20 -20.27
CA ASN A 353 -0.63 14.45 -19.97
C ASN A 353 -1.46 14.92 -21.16
N GLN A 354 -0.95 14.77 -22.38
CA GLN A 354 -1.71 15.05 -23.61
C GLN A 354 -2.96 14.17 -23.71
N TYR A 355 -2.83 12.87 -23.43
CA TYR A 355 -3.97 11.95 -23.39
C TYR A 355 -4.98 12.34 -22.32
N LEU A 356 -4.53 12.62 -21.09
CA LEU A 356 -5.42 13.02 -19.99
C LEU A 356 -6.17 14.33 -20.30
N GLN A 357 -5.50 15.29 -20.93
CA GLN A 357 -6.15 16.53 -21.37
C GLN A 357 -7.21 16.26 -22.43
N TRP A 358 -6.88 15.47 -23.46
CA TRP A 358 -7.84 15.10 -24.51
C TRP A 358 -9.03 14.33 -23.95
N ALA A 359 -8.81 13.34 -23.07
CA ALA A 359 -9.87 12.55 -22.46
C ALA A 359 -10.80 13.41 -21.58
N LYS A 360 -10.26 14.44 -20.92
CA LYS A 360 -11.03 15.35 -20.06
C LYS A 360 -11.82 16.40 -20.84
N THR A 361 -11.24 16.97 -21.90
CA THR A 361 -11.80 18.18 -22.56
C THR A 361 -12.26 17.95 -23.99
N GLY A 362 -11.89 16.84 -24.62
CA GLY A 362 -12.08 16.59 -26.04
C GLY A 362 -11.18 17.45 -26.96
N GLN A 363 -10.33 18.31 -26.39
CA GLN A 363 -9.46 19.22 -27.15
C GLN A 363 -8.08 18.59 -27.40
N GLY A 364 -7.49 18.91 -28.57
CA GLY A 364 -6.20 18.38 -28.99
C GLY A 364 -6.31 17.04 -29.72
N SER A 365 -5.18 16.36 -29.91
CA SER A 365 -5.11 15.06 -30.59
C SER A 365 -5.03 13.91 -29.60
N ASN A 366 -5.82 12.85 -29.81
CA ASN A 366 -5.67 11.59 -29.10
C ASN A 366 -4.35 10.89 -29.49
N PRO A 367 -3.38 10.74 -28.57
CA PRO A 367 -2.08 10.14 -28.90
C PRO A 367 -2.12 8.61 -29.05
N VAL A 368 -3.24 7.93 -28.74
CA VAL A 368 -3.39 6.46 -28.77
C VAL A 368 -3.07 5.87 -30.15
N GLY A 369 -3.46 6.55 -31.24
CA GLY A 369 -3.17 6.05 -32.60
C GLY A 369 -1.68 6.02 -32.97
N ARG A 370 -0.81 6.59 -32.14
CA ARG A 370 0.65 6.64 -32.32
C ARG A 370 1.40 5.93 -31.19
N PHE A 371 0.72 5.04 -30.46
CA PHE A 371 1.24 4.49 -29.21
C PHE A 371 2.63 3.89 -29.35
#